data_AF-A0A957TSR9-F1
#
_entry.id   AF-A0A957TSR9-F1
#
_cell.length_a   1.000
_cell.length_b   1.000
_cell.length_c   1.000
_cell.angle_alpha   90.00
_cell.angle_beta   90.00
_cell.angle_gamma   90.00
#
_symmetry.space_group_name_H-M   'P 1'
#
loop_
_entity.id
_entity.type
_entity.pdbx_description
1 polymer ?
#
loop_
_entity_poly.entity_id
_entity_poly.type
_entity_poly.pdbx_seq_one_letter_code
_entity_poly.pdbx_strand_id
1 'polypeptide(L)'
;MPPPRSNLLTDDNVLRLRNLIAQGNYHQAAGLVIDTLAAPVDQERRCALNTLLALIPAAAFDADAHLLTIRACLDAYTQPDAAATLLLRAIILYKAEGDLNHAGRCYIELIRLYLQQEDFQTARLYVAEAESVVNQVTEHSIQAGLYLRLAELCPDLGRLHESVRYG
;
A
#
# COMPACT_ATOMS: atom_id res chain seq x y z
N MET A 1 14.06 19.44 6.08
CA MET A 1 12.77 19.38 6.78
C MET A 1 11.88 18.41 6.02
N PRO A 2 11.44 17.29 6.60
CA PRO A 2 10.39 16.49 5.98
C PRO A 2 9.10 17.32 5.95
N PRO A 3 8.25 17.21 4.91
CA PRO A 3 6.98 17.92 4.87
C PRO A 3 6.09 17.49 6.06
N PRO A 4 5.21 18.38 6.56
CA PRO A 4 4.28 18.03 7.61
C PRO A 4 3.45 16.84 7.16
N ARG A 5 3.40 15.78 7.98
CA ARG A 5 2.50 14.64 7.78
C ARG A 5 1.09 15.20 7.70
N SER A 6 0.52 15.24 6.50
CA SER A 6 -0.82 15.72 6.24
C SER A 6 -1.81 14.85 7.03
N ASN A 7 -2.37 15.42 8.10
CA ASN A 7 -3.48 14.78 8.79
C ASN A 7 -4.67 14.80 7.82
N LEU A 8 -5.00 13.63 7.25
CA LEU A 8 -6.21 13.39 6.48
C LEU A 8 -7.50 13.84 7.19
N LEU A 9 -7.48 13.84 8.51
CA LEU A 9 -8.61 14.15 9.37
C LEU A 9 -8.67 15.63 9.80
N THR A 10 -8.08 16.55 9.05
CA THR A 10 -8.51 17.95 9.18
C THR A 10 -9.93 18.07 8.63
N ASP A 11 -10.79 18.84 9.30
CA ASP A 11 -12.20 19.00 8.91
C ASP A 11 -12.36 19.39 7.42
N ASP A 12 -11.41 20.13 6.88
CA ASP A 12 -11.38 20.58 5.48
C ASP A 12 -11.11 19.43 4.48
N ASN A 13 -10.20 18.49 4.81
CA ASN A 13 -9.91 17.33 3.97
C ASN A 13 -11.07 16.33 3.98
N VAL A 14 -11.71 16.12 5.12
CA VAL A 14 -12.90 15.26 5.25
C VAL A 14 -14.07 15.85 4.47
N LEU A 15 -14.27 17.18 4.53
CA LEU A 15 -15.31 17.86 3.77
C LEU A 15 -15.06 17.74 2.25
N ARG A 16 -13.80 17.90 1.82
CA ARG A 16 -13.40 17.74 0.42
C ARG A 16 -13.62 16.32 -0.09
N LEU A 17 -13.26 15.30 0.70
CA LEU A 17 -13.52 13.90 0.38
C LEU A 17 -15.02 13.63 0.23
N ARG A 18 -15.84 14.10 1.18
CA ARG A 18 -17.30 13.95 1.11
C ARG A 18 -17.88 14.61 -0.14
N ASN A 19 -17.39 15.79 -0.50
CA ASN A 19 -17.85 16.50 -1.70
C ASN A 19 -17.48 15.75 -2.99
N LEU A 20 -16.26 15.21 -3.08
CA LEU A 20 -15.83 14.41 -4.23
C LEU A 20 -16.65 13.10 -4.36
N ILE A 21 -16.93 12.43 -3.24
CA ILE A 21 -17.78 11.23 -3.22
C ILE A 21 -19.21 11.58 -3.67
N ALA A 22 -19.77 12.69 -3.20
CA ALA A 22 -21.10 13.15 -3.60
C ALA A 22 -21.19 13.52 -5.10
N GLN A 23 -20.08 13.97 -5.69
CA GLN A 23 -19.98 14.28 -7.12
C GLN A 23 -19.68 13.06 -8.00
N GLY A 24 -19.47 11.88 -7.41
CA GLY A 24 -19.08 10.67 -8.15
C GLY A 24 -17.61 10.63 -8.60
N ASN A 25 -16.77 11.55 -8.11
CA ASN A 25 -15.35 11.65 -8.45
C ASN A 25 -14.51 10.73 -7.54
N TYR A 26 -14.76 9.42 -7.60
CA TYR A 26 -14.19 8.45 -6.68
C TYR A 26 -12.68 8.30 -6.81
N HIS A 27 -12.14 8.34 -8.03
CA HIS A 27 -10.70 8.25 -8.29
C HIS A 27 -9.91 9.36 -7.59
N GLN A 28 -10.37 10.60 -7.71
CA GLN A 28 -9.72 11.75 -7.06
C GLN A 28 -9.86 11.67 -5.53
N ALA A 29 -11.00 11.21 -5.03
CA ALA A 29 -11.17 10.99 -3.59
C ALA A 29 -10.20 9.90 -3.08
N ALA A 30 -10.01 8.83 -3.83
CA ALA A 30 -9.13 7.73 -3.49
C ALA A 30 -7.64 8.13 -3.53
N GLY A 31 -7.22 8.91 -4.54
CA GLY A 31 -5.85 9.44 -4.63
C GLY A 31 -5.45 10.25 -3.40
N LEU A 32 -6.34 11.14 -2.92
CA LEU A 32 -6.11 11.93 -1.71
C LEU A 32 -5.88 11.06 -0.46
N VAL A 33 -6.59 9.93 -0.36
CA VAL A 33 -6.45 8.98 0.74
C VAL A 33 -5.18 8.14 0.58
N ILE A 34 -4.79 7.76 -0.63
CA ILE A 34 -3.60 6.94 -0.84
C ILE A 34 -2.30 7.65 -0.56
N ASP A 35 -2.17 8.91 -1.00
CA ASP A 35 -0.96 9.70 -0.78
C ASP A 35 -0.63 9.86 0.72
N THR A 36 -1.64 9.72 1.55
CA THR A 36 -1.61 9.92 2.98
C THR A 36 -1.60 8.61 3.78
N LEU A 37 -1.85 7.47 3.13
CA LEU A 37 -1.75 6.11 3.72
C LEU A 37 -0.29 5.63 3.94
N ALA A 38 0.71 6.49 3.75
CA ALA A 38 2.12 6.18 4.02
C ALA A 38 2.46 5.89 5.50
N ALA A 39 1.47 5.94 6.40
CA ALA A 39 1.63 5.68 7.83
C ALA A 39 0.59 4.65 8.32
N PRO A 40 0.88 3.89 9.39
CA PRO A 40 -0.07 2.95 9.98
C PRO A 40 -1.38 3.67 10.31
N VAL A 41 -2.49 3.10 9.84
CA VAL A 41 -3.82 3.68 10.02
C VAL A 41 -4.33 3.31 11.41
N ASP A 42 -4.42 4.31 12.30
CA ASP A 42 -5.02 4.13 13.62
C ASP A 42 -6.47 3.65 13.53
N GLN A 43 -6.97 2.98 14.58
CA GLN A 43 -8.30 2.39 14.60
C GLN A 43 -9.42 3.39 14.24
N GLU A 44 -9.32 4.63 14.73
CA GLU A 44 -10.30 5.68 14.48
C GLU A 44 -10.34 6.08 13.00
N ARG A 45 -9.16 6.20 12.36
CA ARG A 45 -9.03 6.47 10.93
C ARG A 45 -9.58 5.33 10.08
N ARG A 46 -9.37 4.07 10.49
CA ARG A 46 -9.94 2.91 9.82
C ARG A 46 -11.46 2.93 9.84
N CYS A 47 -12.07 3.25 10.98
CA CYS A 47 -13.52 3.37 11.09
C CYS A 47 -14.08 4.48 10.18
N ALA A 48 -13.45 5.66 10.19
CA ALA A 48 -13.84 6.77 9.33
C ALA A 48 -13.73 6.41 7.83
N LEU A 49 -12.63 5.78 7.41
CA LEU A 49 -12.46 5.35 6.01
C LEU A 49 -13.45 4.25 5.62
N ASN A 50 -13.70 3.27 6.49
CA ASN A 50 -14.70 2.22 6.23
C ASN A 50 -16.11 2.80 6.03
N THR A 51 -16.51 3.77 6.85
CA THR A 51 -17.81 4.44 6.68
C THR A 51 -17.89 5.25 5.38
N LEU A 52 -16.80 5.89 4.95
CA LEU A 52 -16.75 6.61 3.68
C LEU A 52 -16.76 5.68 2.48
N LEU A 53 -16.02 4.57 2.53
CA LEU A 53 -16.01 3.57 1.45
C LEU A 53 -17.37 2.89 1.28
N ALA A 54 -18.15 2.73 2.36
CA ALA A 54 -19.51 2.19 2.29
C ALA A 54 -20.48 3.07 1.48
N LEU A 55 -20.14 4.35 1.25
CA LEU A 55 -20.93 5.26 0.41
C LEU A 55 -20.60 5.12 -1.08
N ILE A 56 -19.52 4.41 -1.42
CA ILE A 56 -19.08 4.22 -2.80
C ILE A 56 -19.73 2.94 -3.35
N PRO A 57 -20.34 2.97 -4.55
CA PRO A 57 -20.95 1.78 -5.13
C PRO A 57 -19.89 0.72 -5.45
N ALA A 58 -20.21 -0.56 -5.23
CA ALA A 58 -19.29 -1.68 -5.47
C ALA A 58 -18.71 -1.69 -6.89
N ALA A 59 -19.51 -1.30 -7.89
CA ALA A 59 -19.08 -1.21 -9.29
C ALA A 59 -17.92 -0.22 -9.52
N ALA A 60 -17.75 0.80 -8.66
CA ALA A 60 -16.64 1.73 -8.77
C ALA A 60 -15.31 1.11 -8.30
N PHE A 61 -15.35 0.11 -7.42
CA PHE A 61 -14.14 -0.58 -6.95
C PHE A 61 -13.55 -1.48 -8.04
N ASP A 62 -14.36 -2.00 -8.97
CA ASP A 62 -13.86 -2.96 -9.96
C ASP A 62 -12.92 -2.36 -11.00
N ALA A 63 -13.01 -1.04 -11.22
CA ALA A 63 -12.25 -0.31 -12.22
C ALA A 63 -11.20 0.64 -11.65
N ASP A 64 -11.12 0.81 -10.33
CA ASP A 64 -10.25 1.81 -9.71
C ASP A 64 -9.19 1.18 -8.80
N ALA A 65 -7.93 1.31 -9.23
CA ALA A 65 -6.77 0.77 -8.53
C ALA A 65 -6.58 1.39 -7.13
N HIS A 66 -6.92 2.68 -6.96
CA HIS A 66 -6.80 3.37 -5.68
C HIS A 66 -7.83 2.88 -4.68
N LEU A 67 -9.08 2.70 -5.11
CA LEU A 67 -10.12 2.15 -4.23
C LEU A 67 -9.80 0.73 -3.78
N LEU A 68 -9.28 -0.11 -4.68
CA LEU A 68 -8.86 -1.48 -4.34
C LEU A 68 -7.72 -1.48 -3.31
N THR A 69 -6.73 -0.60 -3.50
CA THR A 69 -5.59 -0.48 -2.58
C THR A 69 -6.02 -0.02 -1.19
N ILE A 70 -6.87 1.01 -1.09
CA ILE A 70 -7.40 1.48 0.20
C ILE A 70 -8.17 0.36 0.89
N ARG A 71 -9.04 -0.33 0.14
CA ARG A 71 -9.84 -1.42 0.68
C ARG A 71 -8.95 -2.55 1.20
N ALA A 72 -7.91 -2.93 0.44
CA ALA A 72 -6.96 -3.94 0.86
C ALA A 72 -6.22 -3.55 2.14
N CYS A 73 -5.75 -2.31 2.26
CA CYS A 73 -5.05 -1.83 3.47
C CYS A 73 -5.94 -1.90 4.73
N LEU A 74 -7.25 -1.68 4.58
CA LEU A 74 -8.20 -1.78 5.68
C LEU A 74 -8.52 -3.23 6.04
N ASP A 75 -8.70 -4.09 5.03
CA ASP A 75 -9.03 -5.50 5.20
C ASP A 75 -7.82 -6.36 5.58
N ALA A 76 -6.58 -5.87 5.43
CA ALA A 76 -5.35 -6.62 5.73
C ALA A 76 -5.30 -7.20 7.16
N TYR A 77 -5.98 -6.55 8.12
CA TYR A 77 -6.02 -7.00 9.52
C TYR A 77 -7.19 -7.95 9.83
N THR A 78 -8.20 -8.01 8.97
CA THR A 78 -9.42 -8.80 9.21
C THR A 78 -9.50 -10.00 8.28
N GLN A 79 -9.13 -9.82 7.02
CA GLN A 79 -9.20 -10.80 5.93
C GLN A 79 -7.98 -10.64 5.01
N PRO A 80 -6.80 -11.12 5.45
CA PRO A 80 -5.55 -10.89 4.72
C PRO A 80 -5.56 -11.53 3.32
N ASP A 81 -6.18 -12.70 3.13
CA ASP A 81 -6.26 -13.35 1.81
C ASP A 81 -7.09 -12.53 0.79
N ALA A 82 -8.17 -11.90 1.28
CA ALA A 82 -8.99 -11.00 0.46
C ALA A 82 -8.20 -9.72 0.13
N ALA A 83 -7.50 -9.15 1.12
CA ALA A 83 -6.64 -7.99 0.92
C ALA A 83 -5.52 -8.26 -0.09
N ALA A 84 -4.87 -9.42 -0.04
CA ALA A 84 -3.86 -9.83 -1.01
C ALA A 84 -4.43 -9.90 -2.43
N THR A 85 -5.64 -10.45 -2.58
CA THR A 85 -6.35 -10.51 -3.88
C THR A 85 -6.65 -9.11 -4.43
N LEU A 86 -7.09 -8.19 -3.57
CA LEU A 86 -7.35 -6.79 -3.95
C LEU A 86 -6.06 -6.06 -4.36
N LEU A 87 -4.95 -6.28 -3.65
CA LEU A 87 -3.64 -5.71 -4.02
C LEU A 87 -3.16 -6.23 -5.37
N LEU A 88 -3.30 -7.52 -5.65
CA LEU A 88 -2.94 -8.10 -6.95
C LEU A 88 -3.75 -7.48 -8.10
N ARG A 89 -5.06 -7.27 -7.89
CA ARG A 89 -5.92 -6.57 -8.86
C ARG A 89 -5.46 -5.12 -9.06
N ALA A 90 -5.16 -4.41 -7.98
CA ALA A 90 -4.66 -3.03 -8.05
C ALA A 90 -3.33 -2.94 -8.82
N ILE A 91 -2.40 -3.86 -8.58
CA ILE A 91 -1.12 -3.94 -9.32
C ILE A 91 -1.36 -4.06 -10.82
N ILE A 92 -2.28 -4.93 -11.25
CA ILE A 92 -2.60 -5.12 -12.67
C ILE A 92 -3.12 -3.81 -13.29
N LEU A 93 -4.04 -3.13 -12.59
CA LEU A 93 -4.61 -1.86 -13.06
C LEU A 93 -3.55 -0.76 -13.12
N TYR A 94 -2.74 -0.58 -12.07
CA TYR A 94 -1.67 0.41 -12.08
C TYR A 94 -0.64 0.18 -13.19
N LYS A 95 -0.28 -1.09 -13.43
CA LYS A 95 0.62 -1.44 -14.56
C LYS A 95 -0.03 -1.12 -15.91
N ALA A 96 -1.34 -1.32 -16.06
CA ALA A 96 -2.06 -0.98 -17.28
C ALA A 96 -2.14 0.55 -17.49
N GLU A 97 -2.25 1.33 -16.42
CA GLU A 97 -2.24 2.79 -16.42
C GLU A 97 -0.83 3.39 -16.58
N GLY A 98 0.22 2.58 -16.41
CA GLY A 98 1.62 3.02 -16.43
C GLY A 98 2.10 3.64 -15.11
N ASP A 99 1.30 3.56 -14.04
CA ASP A 99 1.67 4.05 -12.71
C ASP A 99 2.50 3.01 -11.93
N LEU A 100 3.77 2.90 -12.31
CA LEU A 100 4.68 1.94 -11.67
C LEU A 100 4.99 2.29 -10.21
N ASN A 101 4.78 3.54 -9.79
CA ASN A 101 5.00 3.97 -8.41
C ASN A 101 3.95 3.32 -7.50
N HIS A 102 2.67 3.46 -7.84
CA HIS A 102 1.60 2.84 -7.05
C HIS A 102 1.61 1.32 -7.16
N ALA A 103 1.96 0.76 -8.32
CA ALA A 103 2.19 -0.68 -8.46
C ALA A 103 3.29 -1.17 -7.50
N GLY A 104 4.44 -0.48 -7.44
CA GLY A 104 5.54 -0.81 -6.52
C GLY A 104 5.13 -0.73 -5.05
N ARG A 105 4.34 0.28 -4.66
CA ARG A 105 3.78 0.39 -3.30
C ARG A 105 2.85 -0.78 -2.97
N CYS A 106 1.99 -1.19 -3.90
CA CYS A 106 1.11 -2.34 -3.71
C CYS A 106 1.90 -3.64 -3.51
N TYR A 107 2.99 -3.83 -4.27
CA TYR A 107 3.88 -4.98 -4.06
C TYR A 107 4.50 -4.98 -2.65
N ILE A 108 4.98 -3.83 -2.16
CA ILE A 108 5.55 -3.72 -0.81
C ILE A 108 4.53 -4.09 0.28
N GLU A 109 3.28 -3.65 0.12
CA GLU A 109 2.19 -4.00 1.04
C GLU A 109 1.79 -5.48 0.94
N LEU A 110 1.79 -6.05 -0.27
CA LEU A 110 1.53 -7.48 -0.49
C LEU A 110 2.60 -8.34 0.19
N ILE A 111 3.88 -7.98 0.04
CA ILE A 111 5.00 -8.66 0.71
C ILE A 111 4.86 -8.55 2.23
N ARG A 112 4.52 -7.34 2.75
CA ARG A 112 4.27 -7.14 4.18
C ARG A 112 3.17 -8.07 4.70
N LEU A 113 2.09 -8.24 3.95
CA LEU A 113 0.97 -9.08 4.34
C LEU A 113 1.40 -10.55 4.49
N TYR A 114 2.14 -11.10 3.52
CA TYR A 114 2.65 -12.48 3.62
C TYR A 114 3.72 -12.63 4.70
N LEU A 115 4.55 -11.62 4.94
CA LEU A 115 5.48 -11.61 6.06
C LEU A 115 4.76 -11.67 7.42
N GLN A 116 3.65 -10.96 7.57
CA GLN A 116 2.83 -11.03 8.79
C GLN A 116 2.14 -12.38 8.98
N GLN A 117 1.92 -13.11 7.90
CA GLN A 117 1.40 -14.49 7.92
C GLN A 117 2.51 -15.54 8.05
N GLU A 118 3.78 -15.13 8.15
CA GLU A 118 4.96 -16.01 8.15
C GLU A 118 5.09 -16.87 6.86
N ASP A 119 4.42 -16.48 5.77
CA ASP A 119 4.56 -17.11 4.45
C ASP A 119 5.75 -16.50 3.70
N PHE A 120 6.95 -16.85 4.16
CA PHE A 120 8.20 -16.35 3.60
C PHE A 120 8.43 -16.78 2.15
N GLN A 121 7.89 -17.93 1.74
CA GLN A 121 8.06 -18.41 0.35
C GLN A 121 7.30 -17.52 -0.61
N THR A 122 6.03 -17.25 -0.31
CA THR A 122 5.19 -16.38 -1.14
C THR A 122 5.69 -14.94 -1.10
N ALA A 123 6.13 -14.45 0.06
CA ALA A 123 6.76 -13.13 0.16
C ALA A 123 8.02 -12.99 -0.73
N ARG A 124 8.88 -14.01 -0.80
CA ARG A 124 10.07 -14.00 -1.68
C ARG A 124 9.72 -13.99 -3.16
N LEU A 125 8.66 -14.71 -3.55
CA LEU A 125 8.17 -14.69 -4.93
C LEU A 125 7.75 -13.27 -5.33
N TYR A 126 6.96 -12.60 -4.49
CA TYR A 126 6.50 -11.24 -4.78
C TYR A 126 7.60 -10.18 -4.69
N VAL A 127 8.65 -10.39 -3.89
CA VAL A 127 9.85 -9.55 -3.93
C VAL A 127 10.51 -9.60 -5.31
N ALA A 128 10.73 -10.78 -5.87
CA ALA A 128 11.38 -10.92 -7.17
C ALA A 128 10.56 -10.26 -8.29
N GLU A 129 9.22 -10.37 -8.22
CA GLU A 129 8.34 -9.63 -9.13
C GLU A 129 8.42 -8.11 -8.92
N ALA A 130 8.43 -7.66 -7.66
CA ALA A 130 8.48 -6.26 -7.30
C ALA A 130 9.78 -5.59 -7.77
N GLU A 131 10.93 -6.28 -7.70
CA GLU A 131 12.21 -5.75 -8.19
C GLU A 131 12.13 -5.31 -9.66
N SER A 132 11.45 -6.08 -10.51
CA SER A 132 11.29 -5.73 -11.93
C SER A 132 10.56 -4.41 -12.14
N VAL A 133 9.59 -4.09 -11.27
CA VAL A 133 8.79 -2.86 -11.32
C VAL A 133 9.55 -1.71 -10.63
N VAL A 134 10.08 -1.95 -9.45
CA VAL A 134 10.73 -0.95 -8.58
C VAL A 134 12.05 -0.46 -9.16
N ASN A 135 12.74 -1.26 -9.98
CA ASN A 135 13.92 -0.82 -10.73
C ASN A 135 13.59 0.19 -11.84
N GLN A 136 12.34 0.24 -12.30
CA GLN A 136 11.86 1.21 -13.29
C GLN A 136 11.30 2.48 -12.63
N VAL A 137 11.09 2.44 -11.32
CA VAL A 137 10.59 3.56 -10.52
C VAL A 137 11.73 4.50 -10.16
N THR A 138 11.51 5.80 -10.35
CA THR A 138 12.48 6.86 -9.97
C THR A 138 12.37 7.26 -8.50
N GLU A 139 11.27 6.91 -7.83
CA GLU A 139 11.03 7.22 -6.42
C GLU A 139 11.84 6.29 -5.49
N HIS A 140 12.94 6.82 -4.94
CA HIS A 140 13.83 6.06 -4.05
C HIS A 140 13.16 5.57 -2.75
N SER A 141 12.04 6.18 -2.33
CA SER A 141 11.28 5.75 -1.16
C SER A 141 10.70 4.34 -1.35
N ILE A 142 10.26 4.03 -2.58
CA ILE A 142 9.69 2.73 -2.95
C ILE A 142 10.80 1.69 -2.99
N GLN A 143 11.95 2.03 -3.57
CA GLN A 143 13.14 1.18 -3.56
C GLN A 143 13.58 0.85 -2.13
N ALA A 144 13.69 1.86 -1.26
CA ALA A 144 14.02 1.67 0.14
C ALA A 144 12.99 0.77 0.85
N GLY A 145 11.69 0.95 0.56
CA GLY A 145 10.64 0.10 1.10
C GLY A 145 10.80 -1.38 0.71
N LEU A 146 11.13 -1.67 -0.55
CA LEU A 146 11.39 -3.03 -1.01
C LEU A 146 12.62 -3.64 -0.34
N TYR A 147 13.72 -2.88 -0.21
CA TYR A 147 14.93 -3.34 0.48
C TYR A 147 14.70 -3.62 1.96
N LEU A 148 13.84 -2.85 2.63
CA LEU A 148 13.43 -3.15 4.01
C LEU A 148 12.69 -4.48 4.10
N ARG A 149 11.76 -4.77 3.19
CA ARG A 149 11.07 -6.07 3.14
C ARG A 149 12.02 -7.24 2.84
N LEU A 150 12.99 -7.02 1.97
CA LEU A 150 14.07 -7.98 1.71
C LEU A 150 14.90 -8.28 2.97
N ALA A 151 15.22 -7.26 3.77
CA ALA A 151 15.95 -7.44 5.03
C ALA A 151 15.12 -8.24 6.06
N GLU A 152 13.80 -8.04 6.11
CA GLU A 152 12.89 -8.83 6.95
C GLU A 152 12.83 -10.31 6.54
N LEU A 153 12.99 -10.62 5.25
CA LEU A 153 13.06 -11.99 4.72
C LEU A 153 14.39 -12.71 4.97
N CYS A 154 15.46 -11.95 5.17
CA CYS A 154 16.81 -12.44 5.34
C CYS A 154 17.36 -11.97 6.68
N PRO A 155 17.01 -12.61 7.82
CA PRO A 155 17.56 -12.26 9.13
C PRO A 155 19.10 -12.29 9.17
N ASP A 156 19.74 -13.01 8.25
CA ASP A 156 21.21 -13.05 8.12
C ASP A 156 21.85 -11.77 7.57
N LEU A 157 21.11 -10.86 6.91
CA LEU A 157 21.62 -9.52 6.59
C LEU A 157 21.79 -8.66 7.85
N GLY A 158 21.10 -8.99 8.94
CA GLY A 158 21.32 -8.42 10.28
C GLY A 158 22.59 -8.94 10.97
N ARG A 159 23.19 -10.04 10.49
CA ARG A 159 24.45 -10.61 11.03
C ARG A 159 25.71 -10.16 10.30
N LEU A 160 25.65 -9.11 9.47
CA LEU A 160 26.88 -8.50 8.93
C LEU A 160 27.80 -7.89 10.01
N HIS A 161 27.29 -7.66 11.23
CA HIS A 161 28.12 -7.31 12.39
C HIS A 161 28.86 -8.51 13.03
N GLU A 162 28.46 -9.76 12.73
CA GLU A 162 29.18 -10.97 13.20
C GLU A 162 30.23 -11.47 12.18
N SER A 163 30.16 -11.04 10.92
CA SER A 163 31.15 -11.39 9.89
C SER A 163 32.42 -10.53 9.90
N VAL A 164 32.58 -9.60 10.86
CA VAL A 164 33.80 -8.78 11.03
C VAL A 164 34.67 -9.28 12.20
N ARG A 165 34.32 -10.42 12.85
CA ARG A 165 35.12 -11.01 13.94
C ARG A 165 35.85 -12.31 13.59
N TYR A 166 36.00 -12.64 12.30
CA TYR A 166 36.92 -13.67 11.81
C TYR A 166 37.68 -13.22 10.56
N GLY A 167 38.19 -11.98 10.58
CA GLY A 167 39.26 -11.51 9.70
C GLY A 167 40.52 -11.28 10.51
#